data_AF-A0AAD3XM63-F1
#
_entry.id   AF-A0AAD3XM63-F1
#
_cell.length_a   1.000
_cell.length_b   1.000
_cell.length_c   1.000
_cell.angle_alpha   90.00
_cell.angle_beta   90.00
_cell.angle_gamma   90.00
#
_symmetry.space_group_name_H-M   'P 1'
#
loop_
_entity.id
_entity.type
_entity.pdbx_description
1 polymer ?
#
loop_
_entity_poly.entity_id
_entity_poly.type
_entity_poly.pdbx_seq_one_letter_code
_entity_poly.pdbx_strand_id
1 'polypeptide(L)'
;MISKCLSLHLYPHPHFHFLTDSHNLKSPSSLTVKQRFPVKTHFCPSISISLKNRCSPPLSMASAQLNPIPKHDDFEPDPVLSNDDLEPTRPEQRTFSGWEMASLWVGLVVGVPTYYLAGSLVDLGMAWWQGIATVVVANLLLLAPLVLTGDPGTRYGISFPVLARSSFGIRGANVPTLLRALVGCGWYGIETWIGGEAIFLLLPNSIKQSSALSQILPWLGTSPLEFCCFLTFWLAQMAIVWRGIEGIRSLEKYSAPILIMLTFSLLTWAYINAGGFGYMLSLSSRLSVSQFWSLFFPSLTANISFWATVALNIPDFTRYAKSQKDQIIGQIGLPFFMGAFTFVGLAVTSSTKEIFGRVISNPIQLLGQIGGLTTTILAIVGISLATITTNIAANVVAPANALVNLSPSKFTFRNGAFLTALLGIAFQPWRLLKSSESFIYTWLVGYSALLGPIGGIILVDYYLLKKMNLDVAQLYSSSPRGDYYYWGGYNLVAISALIIGMLPVIPGLLSKVGLVGPAPELLIGIYNNAWFFTFFSSGFLYWILSCLTGENKGRSQIIEPLYPSTS
;
A
#
# COMPACT_ATOMS: atom_id res chain seq x y z
N MET A 1 7.60 51.73 22.17
CA MET A 1 7.30 53.15 21.90
C MET A 1 7.40 53.35 20.39
N ILE A 2 6.30 53.62 19.67
CA ILE A 2 6.25 54.03 18.23
C ILE A 2 6.80 53.00 17.20
N SER A 3 6.24 52.77 16.00
CA SER A 3 4.89 52.95 15.44
C SER A 3 4.78 52.22 14.08
N LYS A 4 3.60 51.66 13.77
CA LYS A 4 2.96 51.39 12.44
C LYS A 4 3.84 51.20 11.18
N CYS A 5 3.57 50.13 10.43
CA CYS A 5 2.90 50.27 9.11
C CYS A 5 2.52 48.92 8.45
N LEU A 6 1.22 48.60 8.43
CA LEU A 6 0.46 48.09 7.27
C LEU A 6 -0.95 47.64 7.72
N SER A 7 -1.97 48.24 7.12
CA SER A 7 -3.39 47.94 7.36
C SER A 7 -4.04 47.53 6.04
N LEU A 8 -4.76 46.41 6.04
CA LEU A 8 -5.56 45.95 4.90
C LEU A 8 -7.03 45.85 5.32
N HIS A 9 -7.92 46.34 4.46
CA HIS A 9 -9.33 46.49 4.77
C HIS A 9 -10.11 45.17 4.66
N LEU A 10 -10.95 44.91 5.66
CA LEU A 10 -12.13 44.06 5.50
C LEU A 10 -13.26 44.86 4.86
N TYR A 11 -14.00 44.26 3.94
CA TYR A 11 -15.28 44.78 3.42
C TYR A 11 -16.41 43.77 3.71
N PRO A 12 -17.62 44.22 4.12
CA PRO A 12 -18.66 43.34 4.66
C PRO A 12 -19.71 42.89 3.64
N HIS A 13 -20.58 41.95 4.07
CA HIS A 13 -21.79 41.53 3.37
C HIS A 13 -22.83 42.65 3.23
N PRO A 14 -23.64 42.66 2.16
CA PRO A 14 -24.93 43.32 2.11
C PRO A 14 -26.09 42.36 2.41
N HIS A 15 -26.92 42.71 3.41
CA HIS A 15 -28.34 42.32 3.48
C HIS A 15 -29.20 43.52 3.00
N PHE A 16 -30.52 43.48 3.28
CA PHE A 16 -31.61 44.39 2.82
C PHE A 16 -32.25 44.02 1.46
N HIS A 17 -33.58 43.98 1.32
CA HIS A 17 -34.65 43.86 2.34
C HIS A 17 -35.97 43.36 1.71
N PHE A 18 -36.96 43.01 2.53
CA PHE A 18 -38.33 42.72 2.05
C PHE A 18 -39.06 43.98 1.60
N LEU A 19 -39.90 43.84 0.57
CA LEU A 19 -41.14 44.59 0.41
C LEU A 19 -42.30 43.60 0.26
N THR A 20 -43.44 43.95 0.86
CA THR A 20 -44.69 43.19 0.76
C THR A 20 -45.66 43.97 -0.10
N ASP A 21 -46.48 43.27 -0.88
CA ASP A 21 -47.75 43.83 -1.31
C ASP A 21 -48.79 42.72 -1.46
N SER A 22 -50.05 43.03 -1.18
CA SER A 22 -51.11 42.03 -1.01
C SER A 22 -52.38 42.39 -1.75
N HIS A 23 -52.82 41.55 -2.69
CA HIS A 23 -54.15 41.65 -3.27
C HIS A 23 -54.83 40.29 -3.38
N ASN A 24 -56.06 40.23 -2.86
CA ASN A 24 -56.98 39.11 -3.00
C ASN A 24 -57.42 38.94 -4.47
N LEU A 25 -57.80 37.71 -4.87
CA LEU A 25 -59.17 37.38 -5.30
C LEU A 25 -59.34 35.93 -5.82
N LYS A 26 -60.33 35.23 -5.24
CA LYS A 26 -61.22 34.20 -5.84
C LYS A 26 -60.63 33.04 -6.67
N SER A 27 -60.84 31.83 -6.15
CA SER A 27 -61.15 30.64 -6.96
C SER A 27 -62.45 30.79 -7.77
N PRO A 28 -62.54 30.17 -8.95
CA PRO A 28 -63.74 29.38 -9.26
C PRO A 28 -63.41 27.97 -9.79
N SER A 29 -64.44 27.14 -9.95
CA SER A 29 -64.35 25.71 -10.25
C SER A 29 -64.41 25.36 -11.75
N SER A 30 -63.91 24.15 -12.05
CA SER A 30 -64.42 23.22 -13.07
C SER A 30 -64.67 23.72 -14.51
N LEU A 31 -63.90 23.19 -15.47
CA LEU A 31 -64.36 23.00 -16.85
C LEU A 31 -63.82 21.68 -17.44
N THR A 32 -64.68 20.96 -18.15
CA THR A 32 -64.43 19.64 -18.76
C THR A 32 -64.52 19.77 -20.28
N VAL A 33 -63.86 18.89 -21.06
CA VAL A 33 -64.35 18.23 -22.32
C VAL A 33 -63.21 17.73 -23.24
N LYS A 34 -63.42 16.50 -23.78
CA LYS A 34 -63.04 15.88 -25.09
C LYS A 34 -62.14 16.69 -26.07
N GLN A 35 -61.26 16.13 -26.92
CA GLN A 35 -60.92 14.75 -27.39
C GLN A 35 -59.46 14.79 -28.00
N ARG A 36 -58.88 13.89 -28.83
CA ARG A 36 -59.30 12.74 -29.67
C ARG A 36 -58.12 11.75 -29.92
N PHE A 37 -58.36 10.71 -30.74
CA PHE A 37 -57.44 9.67 -31.23
C PHE A 37 -56.68 10.07 -32.54
N PRO A 38 -55.56 9.40 -32.94
CA PRO A 38 -55.63 8.11 -33.65
C PRO A 38 -54.61 7.03 -33.21
N VAL A 39 -55.09 5.78 -33.15
CA VAL A 39 -54.29 4.54 -33.24
C VAL A 39 -54.47 3.97 -34.65
N LYS A 40 -53.45 3.29 -35.21
CA LYS A 40 -53.59 2.49 -36.45
C LYS A 40 -53.42 1.00 -36.17
N THR A 41 -54.34 0.20 -36.71
CA THR A 41 -54.33 -1.27 -36.71
C THR A 41 -54.64 -1.76 -38.12
N HIS A 42 -53.97 -2.83 -38.57
CA HIS A 42 -54.40 -3.63 -39.73
C HIS A 42 -54.49 -5.12 -39.36
N PHE A 43 -55.12 -5.90 -40.24
CA PHE A 43 -55.90 -7.08 -39.86
C PHE A 43 -55.18 -8.43 -39.93
N CYS A 44 -55.81 -9.43 -39.31
CA CYS A 44 -55.46 -10.86 -39.30
C CYS A 44 -55.77 -11.54 -40.65
N PRO A 45 -55.38 -12.82 -40.86
CA PRO A 45 -56.32 -13.90 -40.48
C PRO A 45 -55.68 -15.18 -39.87
N SER A 46 -56.56 -15.99 -39.28
CA SER A 46 -56.29 -17.26 -38.57
C SER A 46 -56.37 -18.51 -39.46
N ILE A 47 -55.77 -19.64 -39.01
CA ILE A 47 -56.10 -21.01 -39.44
C ILE A 47 -55.98 -22.00 -38.26
N SER A 48 -56.57 -23.20 -38.39
CA SER A 48 -57.04 -24.07 -37.29
C SER A 48 -56.11 -25.19 -36.82
N ILE A 49 -56.39 -25.69 -35.61
CA ILE A 49 -55.85 -26.94 -35.04
C ILE A 49 -56.40 -28.16 -35.80
N SER A 50 -55.57 -29.19 -36.02
CA SER A 50 -56.00 -30.49 -36.54
C SER A 50 -55.17 -31.65 -35.98
N LEU A 51 -55.83 -32.65 -35.42
CA LEU A 51 -55.22 -33.89 -34.89
C LEU A 51 -55.22 -34.99 -35.96
N LYS A 52 -54.05 -35.56 -36.28
CA LYS A 52 -53.94 -36.82 -37.04
C LYS A 52 -52.78 -37.70 -36.54
N ASN A 53 -53.13 -38.87 -36.00
CA ASN A 53 -52.19 -39.95 -35.70
C ASN A 53 -51.66 -40.60 -36.98
N ARG A 54 -50.34 -40.86 -37.05
CA ARG A 54 -49.75 -41.92 -37.90
C ARG A 54 -48.48 -42.50 -37.25
N CYS A 55 -48.51 -43.79 -36.95
CA CYS A 55 -47.32 -44.65 -36.98
C CYS A 55 -47.04 -45.01 -38.47
N SER A 56 -45.90 -45.54 -38.94
CA SER A 56 -44.69 -46.21 -38.39
C SER A 56 -43.53 -45.91 -39.40
N PRO A 57 -42.36 -46.61 -39.48
CA PRO A 57 -41.71 -47.63 -38.62
C PRO A 57 -40.27 -47.18 -38.18
N PRO A 58 -39.44 -48.01 -37.50
CA PRO A 58 -38.16 -47.57 -36.94
C PRO A 58 -36.94 -47.91 -37.82
N LEU A 59 -35.85 -47.13 -37.70
CA LEU A 59 -34.45 -47.62 -37.73
C LEU A 59 -33.40 -46.52 -37.41
N SER A 60 -32.20 -46.97 -37.07
CA SER A 60 -30.96 -46.22 -36.79
C SER A 60 -30.79 -45.59 -35.41
N MET A 61 -29.86 -46.15 -34.61
CA MET A 61 -29.22 -45.45 -33.49
C MET A 61 -28.15 -44.50 -34.07
N ALA A 62 -28.55 -43.30 -34.47
CA ALA A 62 -27.59 -42.21 -34.61
C ALA A 62 -27.01 -41.90 -33.22
N SER A 63 -25.68 -41.80 -33.11
CA SER A 63 -25.04 -41.45 -31.85
C SER A 63 -25.51 -40.07 -31.40
N ALA A 64 -26.00 -39.99 -30.16
CA ALA A 64 -26.23 -38.72 -29.51
C ALA A 64 -24.87 -38.04 -29.33
N GLN A 65 -24.51 -37.14 -30.26
CA GLN A 65 -23.42 -36.21 -30.03
C GLN A 65 -23.78 -35.42 -28.78
N LEU A 66 -22.95 -35.56 -27.74
CA LEU A 66 -22.99 -34.65 -26.61
C LEU A 66 -22.82 -33.25 -27.18
N ASN A 67 -23.84 -32.39 -27.00
CA ASN A 67 -23.69 -30.97 -27.21
C ASN A 67 -22.43 -30.54 -26.43
N PRO A 68 -21.47 -29.83 -27.05
CA PRO A 68 -20.32 -29.34 -26.33
C PRO A 68 -20.75 -28.58 -25.08
N ILE A 69 -20.08 -28.86 -23.96
CA ILE A 69 -20.21 -28.04 -22.75
C ILE A 69 -20.00 -26.58 -23.17
N PRO A 70 -20.85 -25.63 -22.72
CA PRO A 70 -20.68 -24.23 -23.07
C PRO A 70 -19.25 -23.78 -22.76
N LYS A 71 -18.63 -23.14 -23.75
CA LYS A 71 -17.37 -22.43 -23.54
C LYS A 71 -17.62 -21.19 -22.66
N HIS A 72 -16.55 -20.58 -22.17
CA HIS A 72 -16.61 -19.33 -21.40
C HIS A 72 -16.92 -18.13 -22.30
N ASP A 73 -18.14 -18.10 -22.82
CA ASP A 73 -18.79 -17.04 -23.60
C ASP A 73 -20.21 -16.87 -23.00
N ASP A 74 -20.76 -15.70 -22.68
CA ASP A 74 -20.31 -14.32 -22.90
C ASP A 74 -20.20 -13.53 -21.57
N PHE A 75 -19.02 -13.00 -21.26
CA PHE A 75 -18.88 -11.86 -20.35
C PHE A 75 -17.83 -10.92 -20.91
N GLU A 76 -18.27 -9.86 -21.61
CA GLU A 76 -17.40 -8.74 -21.93
C GLU A 76 -17.15 -7.94 -20.63
N PRO A 77 -15.91 -7.91 -20.10
CA PRO A 77 -15.59 -7.04 -18.98
C PRO A 77 -15.71 -5.58 -19.42
N ASP A 78 -16.12 -4.70 -18.50
CA ASP A 78 -16.19 -3.28 -18.83
C ASP A 78 -14.77 -2.77 -19.20
N PRO A 79 -14.57 -2.19 -20.40
CA PRO A 79 -13.27 -1.71 -20.86
C PRO A 79 -12.73 -0.51 -20.04
N VAL A 80 -13.52 0.04 -19.12
CA VAL A 80 -13.06 1.02 -18.11
C VAL A 80 -12.50 0.33 -16.85
N LEU A 81 -12.84 -0.95 -16.62
CA LEU A 81 -12.49 -1.72 -15.42
C LEU A 81 -11.46 -2.84 -15.64
N SER A 82 -11.14 -3.17 -16.89
CA SER A 82 -10.23 -4.26 -17.25
C SER A 82 -9.13 -3.82 -18.22
N ASN A 83 -7.95 -4.40 -18.05
CA ASN A 83 -6.80 -4.37 -18.94
C ASN A 83 -5.90 -5.58 -18.61
N ASP A 84 -4.88 -5.85 -19.42
CA ASP A 84 -3.96 -6.99 -19.27
C ASP A 84 -3.33 -7.11 -17.85
N ASP A 85 -3.09 -5.98 -17.17
CA ASP A 85 -2.57 -5.95 -15.80
C ASP A 85 -3.61 -6.38 -14.75
N LEU A 86 -4.90 -6.11 -14.99
CA LEU A 86 -6.00 -6.31 -14.05
C LEU A 86 -6.84 -7.56 -14.32
N GLU A 87 -6.76 -8.19 -15.50
CA GLU A 87 -7.39 -9.49 -15.79
C GLU A 87 -7.00 -10.56 -14.74
N PRO A 88 -7.86 -11.55 -14.44
CA PRO A 88 -7.51 -12.67 -13.55
C PRO A 88 -6.35 -13.52 -14.10
N THR A 89 -5.40 -13.92 -13.24
CA THR A 89 -4.27 -14.79 -13.64
C THR A 89 -4.73 -16.17 -14.09
N ARG A 90 -4.43 -16.47 -15.36
CA ARG A 90 -4.76 -17.71 -16.08
C ARG A 90 -3.91 -18.89 -15.55
N PRO A 91 -4.35 -20.16 -15.65
CA PRO A 91 -3.64 -21.29 -15.06
C PRO A 91 -2.18 -21.43 -15.50
N GLU A 92 -1.85 -21.11 -16.75
CA GLU A 92 -0.49 -21.22 -17.31
C GLU A 92 0.46 -20.16 -16.73
N GLN A 93 -0.07 -19.05 -16.24
CA GLN A 93 0.67 -17.94 -15.65
C GLN A 93 0.98 -18.17 -14.15
N ARG A 94 0.40 -19.21 -13.53
CA ARG A 94 0.57 -19.53 -12.09
C ARG A 94 1.88 -20.27 -11.84
N THR A 95 2.99 -19.57 -12.01
CA THR A 95 4.33 -20.16 -11.99
C THR A 95 4.98 -20.18 -10.61
N PHE A 96 4.53 -19.42 -9.61
CA PHE A 96 5.25 -19.30 -8.34
C PHE A 96 4.94 -20.46 -7.38
N SER A 97 5.97 -21.25 -7.06
CA SER A 97 6.01 -22.13 -5.89
C SER A 97 6.27 -21.36 -4.60
N GLY A 98 6.15 -22.02 -3.45
CA GLY A 98 6.43 -21.42 -2.15
C GLY A 98 7.89 -20.97 -1.99
N TRP A 99 8.84 -21.55 -2.73
CA TRP A 99 10.22 -21.05 -2.76
C TRP A 99 10.34 -19.76 -3.58
N GLU A 100 9.71 -19.71 -4.76
CA GLU A 100 9.70 -18.51 -5.61
C GLU A 100 9.00 -17.35 -4.87
N MET A 101 7.88 -17.62 -4.19
CA MET A 101 7.18 -16.67 -3.32
C MET A 101 8.03 -16.24 -2.10
N ALA A 102 8.72 -17.17 -1.44
CA ALA A 102 9.64 -16.83 -0.33
C ALA A 102 10.85 -15.99 -0.80
N SER A 103 11.31 -16.19 -2.03
CA SER A 103 12.45 -15.44 -2.60
C SER A 103 12.15 -13.95 -2.81
N LEU A 104 10.88 -13.57 -3.00
CA LEU A 104 10.44 -12.17 -3.03
C LEU A 104 10.85 -11.43 -1.75
N TRP A 105 10.70 -12.09 -0.59
CA TRP A 105 11.07 -11.52 0.69
C TRP A 105 12.57 -11.31 0.84
N VAL A 106 13.43 -12.11 0.19
CA VAL A 106 14.88 -11.84 0.15
C VAL A 106 15.16 -10.54 -0.60
N GLY A 107 14.54 -10.34 -1.77
CA GLY A 107 14.72 -9.13 -2.57
C GLY A 107 14.16 -7.86 -1.92
N LEU A 108 13.06 -7.98 -1.16
CA LEU A 108 12.44 -6.84 -0.46
C LEU A 108 13.14 -6.50 0.87
N VAL A 109 13.55 -7.51 1.65
CA VAL A 109 14.14 -7.30 3.00
C VAL A 109 15.55 -6.70 2.92
N VAL A 110 16.35 -7.11 1.94
CA VAL A 110 17.78 -6.74 1.81
C VAL A 110 17.90 -5.32 1.21
N GLY A 111 17.54 -4.31 2.02
CA GLY A 111 17.48 -2.91 1.63
C GLY A 111 17.89 -1.95 2.75
N VAL A 112 18.23 -0.72 2.37
CA VAL A 112 18.70 0.32 3.32
C VAL A 112 17.62 0.72 4.35
N PRO A 113 16.32 0.85 4.00
CA PRO A 113 15.28 1.13 5.00
C PRO A 113 15.16 0.06 6.09
N THR A 114 15.41 -1.21 5.77
CA THR A 114 15.39 -2.33 6.73
C THR A 114 16.55 -2.22 7.72
N TYR A 115 17.75 -1.83 7.24
CA TYR A 115 18.87 -1.52 8.12
C TYR A 115 18.54 -0.30 9.00
N TYR A 116 17.99 0.76 8.41
CA TYR A 116 17.65 1.98 9.14
C TYR A 116 16.60 1.71 10.25
N LEU A 117 15.61 0.86 9.98
CA LEU A 117 14.63 0.37 10.95
C LEU A 117 15.30 -0.37 12.11
N ALA A 118 16.20 -1.31 11.81
CA ALA A 118 16.99 -2.03 12.80
C ALA A 118 17.83 -1.07 13.66
N GLY A 119 18.65 -0.22 13.02
CA GLY A 119 19.51 0.74 13.71
C GLY A 119 18.73 1.75 14.56
N SER A 120 17.53 2.18 14.11
CA SER A 120 16.65 3.09 14.85
C SER A 120 16.23 2.54 16.21
N LEU A 121 16.02 1.22 16.35
CA LEU A 121 15.65 0.62 17.64
C LEU A 121 16.79 0.68 18.65
N VAL A 122 18.03 0.44 18.20
CA VAL A 122 19.24 0.54 19.05
C VAL A 122 19.54 1.99 19.42
N ASP A 123 19.38 2.92 18.48
CA ASP A 123 19.54 4.36 18.70
C ASP A 123 18.50 4.94 19.67
N LEU A 124 17.24 4.50 19.59
CA LEU A 124 16.19 4.80 20.57
C LEU A 124 16.38 4.09 21.92
N GLY A 125 17.40 3.22 22.06
CA GLY A 125 17.90 2.72 23.33
C GLY A 125 17.70 1.22 23.59
N MET A 126 17.09 0.47 22.68
CA MET A 126 16.97 -0.99 22.84
C MET A 126 18.34 -1.67 22.79
N ALA A 127 18.50 -2.76 23.56
CA ALA A 127 19.57 -3.73 23.30
C ALA A 127 19.33 -4.42 21.95
N TRP A 128 20.38 -4.95 21.32
CA TRP A 128 20.26 -5.68 20.04
C TRP A 128 19.21 -6.82 20.12
N TRP A 129 19.16 -7.57 21.23
CA TRP A 129 18.20 -8.67 21.40
C TRP A 129 16.75 -8.18 21.59
N GLN A 130 16.56 -6.99 22.19
CA GLN A 130 15.25 -6.35 22.30
C GLN A 130 14.77 -5.85 20.93
N GLY A 131 15.68 -5.30 20.13
CA GLY A 131 15.42 -4.89 18.76
C GLY A 131 14.93 -6.06 17.90
N ILE A 132 15.73 -7.15 17.82
CA ILE A 132 15.38 -8.30 16.97
C ILE A 132 14.08 -8.98 17.44
N ALA A 133 13.85 -9.08 18.75
CA ALA A 133 12.60 -9.61 19.28
C ALA A 133 11.40 -8.74 18.87
N THR A 134 11.52 -7.41 18.95
CA THR A 134 10.46 -6.48 18.53
C THR A 134 10.14 -6.64 17.04
N VAL A 135 11.17 -6.76 16.17
CA VAL A 135 10.97 -6.95 14.74
C VAL A 135 10.36 -8.34 14.43
N VAL A 136 10.89 -9.41 15.02
CA VAL A 136 10.38 -10.77 14.76
C VAL A 136 8.93 -10.92 15.26
N VAL A 137 8.58 -10.40 16.44
CA VAL A 137 7.19 -10.42 16.93
C VAL A 137 6.26 -9.60 16.04
N ALA A 138 6.68 -8.42 15.58
CA ALA A 138 5.90 -7.63 14.60
C ALA A 138 5.63 -8.42 13.30
N ASN A 139 6.63 -9.09 12.76
CA ASN A 139 6.50 -9.85 11.51
C ASN A 139 5.66 -11.13 11.69
N LEU A 140 5.74 -11.80 12.84
CA LEU A 140 4.86 -12.92 13.18
C LEU A 140 3.39 -12.48 13.37
N LEU A 141 3.15 -11.30 13.95
CA LEU A 141 1.80 -10.73 14.05
C LEU A 141 1.23 -10.30 12.70
N LEU A 142 2.06 -9.73 11.82
CA LEU A 142 1.67 -9.35 10.45
C LEU A 142 1.45 -10.56 9.53
N LEU A 143 2.14 -11.68 9.77
CA LEU A 143 2.02 -12.90 8.97
C LEU A 143 0.56 -13.37 8.85
N ALA A 144 -0.26 -13.19 9.89
CA ALA A 144 -1.68 -13.54 9.85
C ALA A 144 -2.49 -12.72 8.83
N PRO A 145 -2.64 -11.38 8.93
CA PRO A 145 -3.34 -10.60 7.91
C PRO A 145 -2.65 -10.64 6.54
N LEU A 146 -1.32 -10.82 6.46
CA LEU A 146 -0.59 -11.05 5.21
C LEU A 146 -1.09 -12.32 4.50
N VAL A 147 -1.04 -13.48 5.16
CA VAL A 147 -1.51 -14.76 4.60
C VAL A 147 -2.99 -14.70 4.26
N LEU A 148 -3.82 -14.15 5.15
CA LEU A 148 -5.27 -14.05 4.96
C LEU A 148 -5.65 -13.15 3.78
N THR A 149 -4.93 -12.04 3.55
CA THR A 149 -5.15 -11.15 2.40
C THR A 149 -4.63 -11.79 1.10
N GLY A 150 -3.68 -12.73 1.18
CA GLY A 150 -3.17 -13.48 0.02
C GLY A 150 -4.12 -14.53 -0.56
N ASP A 151 -5.07 -15.06 0.22
CA ASP A 151 -5.98 -16.14 -0.23
C ASP A 151 -6.84 -15.75 -1.45
N PRO A 152 -7.56 -14.59 -1.48
CA PRO A 152 -8.32 -14.17 -2.67
C PRO A 152 -7.47 -14.09 -3.94
N GLY A 153 -6.23 -13.58 -3.82
CA GLY A 153 -5.31 -13.46 -4.94
C GLY A 153 -4.99 -14.82 -5.54
N THR A 154 -4.53 -15.77 -4.72
CA THR A 154 -4.26 -17.15 -5.19
C THR A 154 -5.53 -17.87 -5.65
N ARG A 155 -6.67 -17.71 -4.97
CA ARG A 155 -7.90 -18.43 -5.28
C ARG A 155 -8.53 -18.00 -6.61
N TYR A 156 -8.64 -16.69 -6.82
CA TYR A 156 -9.36 -16.10 -7.95
C TYR A 156 -8.44 -15.50 -9.02
N GLY A 157 -7.12 -15.44 -8.79
CA GLY A 157 -6.16 -14.84 -9.71
C GLY A 157 -6.20 -13.30 -9.75
N ILE A 158 -6.91 -12.66 -8.82
CA ILE A 158 -7.20 -11.22 -8.84
C ILE A 158 -6.13 -10.39 -8.11
N SER A 159 -5.94 -9.14 -8.57
CA SER A 159 -5.08 -8.14 -7.92
C SER A 159 -5.78 -7.45 -6.74
N PHE A 160 -5.02 -6.73 -5.92
CA PHE A 160 -5.56 -5.98 -4.78
C PHE A 160 -6.56 -4.88 -5.17
N PRO A 161 -6.35 -4.09 -6.24
CA PRO A 161 -7.36 -3.17 -6.74
C PRO A 161 -8.69 -3.83 -7.08
N VAL A 162 -8.67 -5.08 -7.58
CA VAL A 162 -9.87 -5.86 -7.91
C VAL A 162 -10.51 -6.43 -6.64
N LEU A 163 -9.72 -6.97 -5.70
CA LEU A 163 -10.22 -7.39 -4.38
C LEU A 163 -10.91 -6.23 -3.64
N ALA A 164 -10.36 -5.03 -3.68
CA ALA A 164 -10.94 -3.84 -3.06
C ALA A 164 -12.33 -3.45 -3.63
N ARG A 165 -12.65 -3.83 -4.88
CA ARG A 165 -14.00 -3.65 -5.46
C ARG A 165 -15.05 -4.46 -4.71
N SER A 166 -14.69 -5.63 -4.18
CA SER A 166 -15.65 -6.46 -3.44
C SER A 166 -16.18 -5.76 -2.19
N SER A 167 -15.32 -5.03 -1.45
CA SER A 167 -15.66 -4.39 -0.17
C SER A 167 -16.07 -2.93 -0.32
N PHE A 168 -15.32 -2.13 -1.08
CA PHE A 168 -15.56 -0.69 -1.24
C PHE A 168 -16.43 -0.33 -2.46
N GLY A 169 -16.74 -1.30 -3.33
CA GLY A 169 -17.48 -1.11 -4.57
C GLY A 169 -16.61 -0.72 -5.76
N ILE A 170 -17.14 -0.90 -6.97
CA ILE A 170 -16.44 -0.72 -8.26
C ILE A 170 -15.64 0.60 -8.34
N ARG A 171 -16.23 1.72 -7.91
CA ARG A 171 -15.58 3.05 -7.89
C ARG A 171 -14.92 3.36 -6.55
N GLY A 172 -15.53 2.93 -5.44
CA GLY A 172 -15.00 3.14 -4.09
C GLY A 172 -13.67 2.43 -3.83
N ALA A 173 -13.35 1.37 -4.56
CA ALA A 173 -12.04 0.70 -4.58
C ALA A 173 -10.87 1.65 -4.85
N ASN A 174 -11.11 2.78 -5.52
CA ASN A 174 -10.07 3.80 -5.72
C ASN A 174 -9.62 4.48 -4.42
N VAL A 175 -10.44 4.47 -3.35
CA VAL A 175 -10.05 5.06 -2.06
C VAL A 175 -8.92 4.26 -1.38
N PRO A 176 -9.06 2.95 -1.10
CA PRO A 176 -7.97 2.18 -0.50
C PRO A 176 -6.76 2.04 -1.43
N THR A 177 -6.93 1.97 -2.76
CA THR A 177 -5.77 1.89 -3.68
C THR A 177 -5.01 3.20 -3.75
N LEU A 178 -5.68 4.37 -3.73
CA LEU A 178 -4.99 5.66 -3.68
C LEU A 178 -4.34 5.94 -2.31
N LEU A 179 -4.94 5.49 -1.20
CA LEU A 179 -4.27 5.55 0.12
C LEU A 179 -3.01 4.65 0.13
N ARG A 180 -3.11 3.43 -0.41
CA ARG A 180 -1.97 2.50 -0.58
C ARG A 180 -0.90 3.03 -1.55
N ALA A 181 -1.31 3.81 -2.56
CA ALA A 181 -0.41 4.47 -3.50
C ALA A 181 0.33 5.65 -2.85
N LEU A 182 -0.39 6.48 -2.09
CA LEU A 182 0.13 7.65 -1.39
C LEU A 182 1.29 7.29 -0.45
N VAL A 183 1.19 6.17 0.27
CA VAL A 183 2.29 5.65 1.11
C VAL A 183 3.48 5.18 0.26
N GLY A 184 3.23 4.59 -0.91
CA GLY A 184 4.29 4.25 -1.87
C GLY A 184 5.04 5.47 -2.39
N CYS A 185 4.36 6.58 -2.67
CA CYS A 185 5.01 7.85 -3.03
C CYS A 185 5.95 8.35 -1.92
N GLY A 186 5.55 8.26 -0.65
CA GLY A 186 6.39 8.66 0.48
C GLY A 186 7.62 7.76 0.67
N TRP A 187 7.45 6.44 0.53
CA TRP A 187 8.57 5.50 0.47
C TRP A 187 9.51 5.79 -0.71
N TYR A 188 8.97 6.18 -1.86
CA TYR A 188 9.78 6.61 -3.00
C TYR A 188 10.63 7.84 -2.71
N GLY A 189 10.09 8.81 -1.98
CA GLY A 189 10.86 9.93 -1.46
C GLY A 189 12.00 9.48 -0.55
N ILE A 190 11.71 8.60 0.42
CA ILE A 190 12.66 8.11 1.44
C ILE A 190 13.83 7.36 0.81
N GLU A 191 13.57 6.44 -0.11
CA GLU A 191 14.62 5.75 -0.86
C GLU A 191 15.41 6.73 -1.74
N THR A 192 14.75 7.65 -2.45
CA THR A 192 15.45 8.66 -3.25
C THR A 192 16.35 9.57 -2.39
N TRP A 193 15.97 9.84 -1.13
CA TRP A 193 16.82 10.54 -0.17
C TRP A 193 18.04 9.74 0.24
N ILE A 194 17.87 8.45 0.54
CA ILE A 194 18.96 7.50 0.82
C ILE A 194 20.00 7.49 -0.33
N GLY A 195 19.55 7.42 -1.59
CA GLY A 195 20.45 7.53 -2.74
C GLY A 195 21.08 8.92 -2.91
N GLY A 196 20.36 9.97 -2.52
CA GLY A 196 20.88 11.34 -2.42
C GLY A 196 22.00 11.49 -1.39
N GLU A 197 21.87 10.89 -0.21
CA GLU A 197 22.92 10.83 0.82
C GLU A 197 24.17 10.08 0.30
N ALA A 198 24.00 9.04 -0.51
CA ALA A 198 25.11 8.36 -1.17
C ALA A 198 25.84 9.28 -2.19
N ILE A 199 25.12 10.03 -3.03
CA ILE A 199 25.77 11.05 -3.89
C ILE A 199 26.47 12.12 -3.04
N PHE A 200 25.88 12.56 -1.93
CA PHE A 200 26.52 13.50 -1.02
C PHE A 200 27.83 12.94 -0.43
N LEU A 201 27.90 11.65 -0.10
CA LEU A 201 29.16 11.01 0.34
C LEU A 201 30.30 11.13 -0.68
N LEU A 202 30.04 11.07 -1.99
CA LEU A 202 31.08 11.22 -3.03
C LEU A 202 31.76 12.60 -2.99
N LEU A 203 31.06 13.65 -2.57
CA LEU A 203 31.51 15.01 -2.76
C LEU A 203 32.83 15.29 -2.00
N PRO A 204 33.82 15.95 -2.63
CA PRO A 204 35.01 16.43 -1.94
C PRO A 204 34.68 17.27 -0.71
N ASN A 205 35.48 17.15 0.35
CA ASN A 205 35.25 17.88 1.60
C ASN A 205 35.23 19.40 1.42
N SER A 206 35.95 19.93 0.42
CA SER A 206 35.90 21.35 0.02
C SER A 206 34.51 21.81 -0.44
N ILE A 207 33.72 20.93 -1.08
CA ILE A 207 32.34 21.23 -1.47
C ILE A 207 31.41 21.09 -0.25
N LYS A 208 31.57 20.02 0.55
CA LYS A 208 30.82 19.78 1.80
C LYS A 208 31.03 20.85 2.88
N GLN A 209 32.13 21.61 2.81
CA GLN A 209 32.45 22.71 3.73
C GLN A 209 32.09 24.08 3.15
N SER A 210 31.50 24.15 1.95
CA SER A 210 31.02 25.40 1.36
C SER A 210 29.88 25.98 2.18
N SER A 211 30.14 27.11 2.86
CA SER A 211 29.22 27.72 3.82
C SER A 211 27.87 28.11 3.22
N ALA A 212 27.84 28.54 1.96
CA ALA A 212 26.62 28.94 1.26
C ALA A 212 25.73 27.76 0.83
N LEU A 213 26.30 26.57 0.62
CA LEU A 213 25.57 25.39 0.12
C LEU A 213 25.27 24.35 1.21
N SER A 214 26.02 24.37 2.32
CA SER A 214 25.94 23.37 3.39
C SER A 214 25.16 23.85 4.62
N GLN A 215 24.73 25.12 4.65
CA GLN A 215 23.81 25.62 5.68
C GLN A 215 22.39 25.12 5.45
N ILE A 216 21.73 24.66 6.52
CA ILE A 216 20.33 24.21 6.48
C ILE A 216 19.41 25.42 6.25
N LEU A 217 18.64 25.41 5.17
CA LEU A 217 17.60 26.41 4.94
C LEU A 217 16.35 26.05 5.76
N PRO A 218 15.85 26.89 6.69
CA PRO A 218 14.75 26.50 7.59
C PRO A 218 13.44 26.12 6.88
N TRP A 219 13.12 26.81 5.77
CA TRP A 219 11.94 26.54 4.96
C TRP A 219 12.03 25.20 4.23
N LEU A 220 13.21 24.84 3.72
CA LEU A 220 13.46 23.57 3.04
C LEU A 220 13.55 22.41 4.05
N GLY A 221 14.30 22.61 5.14
CA GLY A 221 14.51 21.65 6.22
C GLY A 221 15.82 20.85 6.12
N THR A 222 16.62 21.06 5.08
CA THR A 222 17.95 20.45 4.83
C THR A 222 18.85 21.48 4.12
N SER A 223 20.11 21.17 3.85
CA SER A 223 21.00 22.07 3.08
C SER A 223 20.72 22.02 1.57
N PRO A 224 20.99 23.12 0.83
CA PRO A 224 20.95 23.12 -0.63
C PRO A 224 21.79 22.01 -1.27
N LEU A 225 22.94 21.67 -0.70
CA LEU A 225 23.86 20.67 -1.26
C LEU A 225 23.28 19.25 -1.21
N GLU A 226 22.74 18.83 -0.05
CA GLU A 226 22.07 17.53 0.09
C GLU A 226 20.83 17.45 -0.81
N PHE A 227 20.05 18.53 -0.90
CA PHE A 227 18.87 18.59 -1.76
C PHE A 227 19.22 18.51 -3.26
N CYS A 228 20.33 19.12 -3.68
CA CYS A 228 20.86 18.94 -5.04
C CYS A 228 21.34 17.50 -5.28
N CYS A 229 21.92 16.82 -4.28
CA CYS A 229 22.30 15.40 -4.39
C CYS A 229 21.07 14.50 -4.53
N PHE A 230 20.02 14.75 -3.72
CA PHE A 230 18.70 14.12 -3.81
C PHE A 230 18.06 14.31 -5.20
N LEU A 231 17.99 15.54 -5.72
CA LEU A 231 17.47 15.80 -7.07
C LEU A 231 18.33 15.14 -8.16
N THR A 232 19.65 15.06 -7.98
CA THR A 232 20.53 14.33 -8.90
C THR A 232 20.19 12.84 -8.93
N PHE A 233 19.98 12.22 -7.76
CA PHE A 233 19.60 10.81 -7.66
C PHE A 233 18.17 10.54 -8.15
N TRP A 234 17.25 11.49 -7.92
CA TRP A 234 15.89 11.49 -8.47
C TRP A 234 15.90 11.46 -10.00
N LEU A 235 16.68 12.33 -10.64
CA LEU A 235 16.85 12.36 -12.10
C LEU A 235 17.47 11.05 -12.63
N ALA A 236 18.47 10.50 -11.95
CA ALA A 236 19.10 9.23 -12.31
C ALA A 236 18.11 8.06 -12.25
N GLN A 237 17.31 7.94 -11.18
CA GLN A 237 16.25 6.94 -11.08
C GLN A 237 15.18 7.14 -12.16
N MET A 238 14.72 8.37 -12.39
CA MET A 238 13.72 8.64 -13.41
C MET A 238 14.18 8.25 -14.82
N ALA A 239 15.46 8.41 -15.14
CA ALA A 239 16.04 7.94 -16.41
C ALA A 239 16.06 6.40 -16.55
N ILE A 240 16.02 5.65 -15.44
CA ILE A 240 15.87 4.18 -15.44
C ILE A 240 14.39 3.81 -15.55
N VAL A 241 13.53 4.40 -14.71
CA VAL A 241 12.06 4.20 -14.71
C VAL A 241 11.45 4.45 -16.09
N TRP A 242 11.92 5.49 -16.81
CA TRP A 242 11.42 5.82 -18.15
C TRP A 242 11.65 4.71 -19.19
N ARG A 243 12.66 3.86 -19.00
CA ARG A 243 12.99 2.75 -19.91
C ARG A 243 11.98 1.60 -19.87
N GLY A 244 11.12 1.54 -18.85
CA GLY A 244 10.09 0.50 -18.73
C GLY A 244 10.55 -0.75 -17.98
N ILE A 245 9.65 -1.73 -17.87
CA ILE A 245 9.72 -2.82 -16.88
C ILE A 245 10.86 -3.81 -17.18
N GLU A 246 11.22 -4.00 -18.44
CA GLU A 246 12.32 -4.86 -18.89
C GLU A 246 13.67 -4.42 -18.29
N GLY A 247 13.91 -3.11 -18.19
CA GLY A 247 15.13 -2.56 -17.59
C GLY A 247 15.23 -2.82 -16.09
N ILE A 248 14.08 -2.84 -15.40
CA ILE A 248 13.96 -3.05 -13.95
C ILE A 248 14.30 -4.51 -13.62
N ARG A 249 13.60 -5.44 -14.27
CA ARG A 249 13.79 -6.90 -14.11
C ARG A 249 15.21 -7.36 -14.43
N SER A 250 15.88 -6.68 -15.36
CA SER A 250 17.29 -6.94 -15.68
C SER A 250 18.24 -6.53 -14.55
N LEU A 251 18.01 -5.38 -13.90
CA LEU A 251 18.82 -4.91 -12.77
C LEU A 251 18.63 -5.80 -11.52
N GLU A 252 17.39 -6.10 -11.15
CA GLU A 252 17.03 -6.94 -9.98
C GLU A 252 17.83 -8.24 -9.91
N LYS A 253 17.95 -8.95 -11.05
CA LYS A 253 18.63 -10.25 -11.17
C LYS A 253 20.08 -10.23 -10.69
N TYR A 254 20.79 -9.13 -10.89
CA TYR A 254 22.20 -8.99 -10.47
C TYR A 254 22.36 -8.31 -9.11
N SER A 255 21.36 -7.53 -8.68
CA SER A 255 21.42 -6.76 -7.43
C SER A 255 21.40 -7.64 -6.18
N ALA A 256 20.45 -8.58 -6.05
CA ALA A 256 20.30 -9.35 -4.82
C ALA A 256 21.58 -10.07 -4.36
N PRO A 257 22.36 -10.77 -5.23
CA PRO A 257 23.65 -11.35 -4.84
C PRO A 257 24.69 -10.31 -4.38
N ILE A 258 24.75 -9.15 -5.04
CA ILE A 258 25.69 -8.06 -4.71
C ILE A 258 25.34 -7.48 -3.34
N LEU A 259 24.06 -7.24 -3.05
CA LEU A 259 23.60 -6.67 -1.78
C LEU A 259 23.81 -7.64 -0.61
N ILE A 260 23.57 -8.94 -0.82
CA ILE A 260 23.89 -9.98 0.17
C ILE A 260 25.39 -10.00 0.46
N MET A 261 26.24 -10.00 -0.58
CA MET A 261 27.70 -9.95 -0.44
C MET A 261 28.18 -8.71 0.33
N LEU A 262 27.65 -7.53 0.02
CA LEU A 262 27.98 -6.29 0.72
C LEU A 262 27.51 -6.31 2.19
N THR A 263 26.34 -6.90 2.45
CA THR A 263 25.80 -7.08 3.81
C THR A 263 26.72 -7.96 4.67
N PHE A 264 27.14 -9.11 4.13
CA PHE A 264 28.13 -9.98 4.80
C PHE A 264 29.50 -9.30 4.94
N SER A 265 29.92 -8.48 3.97
CA SER A 265 31.17 -7.72 4.05
C SER A 265 31.13 -6.69 5.19
N LEU A 266 30.03 -5.96 5.35
CA LEU A 266 29.83 -4.99 6.43
C LEU A 266 29.76 -5.68 7.81
N LEU A 267 29.07 -6.83 7.91
CA LEU A 267 29.05 -7.64 9.13
C LEU A 267 30.45 -8.16 9.50
N THR A 268 31.22 -8.63 8.51
CA THR A 268 32.59 -9.12 8.72
C THR A 268 33.52 -7.99 9.16
N TRP A 269 33.43 -6.82 8.52
CA TRP A 269 34.13 -5.61 8.95
C TRP A 269 33.79 -5.25 10.41
N ALA A 270 32.50 -5.24 10.77
CA ALA A 270 32.06 -4.89 12.12
C ALA A 270 32.54 -5.91 13.17
N TYR A 271 32.45 -7.20 12.87
CA TYR A 271 32.97 -8.28 13.71
C TYR A 271 34.47 -8.12 13.99
N ILE A 272 35.28 -7.86 12.94
CA ILE A 272 36.73 -7.70 13.08
C ILE A 272 37.06 -6.45 13.92
N ASN A 273 36.47 -5.30 13.57
CA ASN A 273 36.83 -4.02 14.20
C ASN A 273 36.30 -3.86 15.63
N ALA A 274 35.22 -4.57 16.00
CA ALA A 274 34.75 -4.61 17.38
C ALA A 274 35.49 -5.65 18.26
N GLY A 275 36.33 -6.52 17.70
CA GLY A 275 36.97 -7.60 18.45
C GLY A 275 36.10 -8.85 18.66
N GLY A 276 35.11 -9.07 17.79
CA GLY A 276 34.26 -10.27 17.75
C GLY A 276 32.85 -10.08 18.34
N PHE A 277 32.02 -11.12 18.25
CA PHE A 277 30.61 -11.07 18.64
C PHE A 277 30.36 -10.62 20.08
N GLY A 278 31.22 -10.99 21.04
CA GLY A 278 31.05 -10.62 22.46
C GLY A 278 31.08 -9.11 22.70
N TYR A 279 31.99 -8.39 22.04
CA TYR A 279 32.07 -6.93 22.10
C TYR A 279 31.07 -6.27 21.14
N MET A 280 30.88 -6.80 19.92
CA MET A 280 29.88 -6.28 18.98
C MET A 280 28.46 -6.27 19.56
N LEU A 281 28.13 -7.23 20.44
CA LEU A 281 26.83 -7.41 21.07
C LEU A 281 26.82 -7.02 22.57
N SER A 282 27.83 -6.26 23.03
CA SER A 282 27.96 -5.76 24.41
C SER A 282 26.84 -4.80 24.84
N LEU A 283 26.24 -4.11 23.86
CA LEU A 283 25.41 -2.92 24.09
C LEU A 283 24.11 -3.28 24.81
N SER A 284 24.15 -3.09 26.12
CA SER A 284 23.03 -3.24 27.02
C SER A 284 21.96 -2.17 26.80
N SER A 285 20.73 -2.49 27.19
CA SER A 285 19.60 -1.57 27.03
C SER A 285 19.84 -0.25 27.78
N ARG A 286 19.57 0.87 27.11
CA ARG A 286 19.65 2.22 27.69
C ARG A 286 18.31 2.66 28.31
N LEU A 287 17.35 1.74 28.42
CA LEU A 287 15.97 1.99 28.82
C LEU A 287 15.67 1.27 30.15
N SER A 288 15.00 1.96 31.07
CA SER A 288 14.32 1.30 32.18
C SER A 288 13.12 0.46 31.67
N VAL A 289 12.62 -0.46 32.49
CA VAL A 289 11.52 -1.37 32.11
C VAL A 289 10.27 -0.63 31.61
N SER A 290 9.90 0.49 32.24
CA SER A 290 8.77 1.31 31.80
C SER A 290 9.05 2.01 30.46
N GLN A 291 10.23 2.61 30.29
CA GLN A 291 10.64 3.23 29.03
C GLN A 291 10.71 2.23 27.87
N PHE A 292 11.16 0.99 28.14
CA PHE A 292 11.14 -0.09 27.16
C PHE A 292 9.71 -0.37 26.68
N TRP A 293 8.74 -0.55 27.56
CA TRP A 293 7.35 -0.79 27.15
C TRP A 293 6.73 0.41 26.41
N SER A 294 7.00 1.64 26.85
CA SER A 294 6.56 2.86 26.17
C SER A 294 7.12 2.99 24.75
N LEU A 295 8.32 2.47 24.47
CA LEU A 295 8.90 2.38 23.13
C LEU A 295 8.40 1.16 22.35
N PHE A 296 8.24 0.01 23.03
CA PHE A 296 7.94 -1.29 22.40
C PHE A 296 6.66 -1.26 21.57
N PHE A 297 5.54 -0.75 22.10
CA PHE A 297 4.27 -0.70 21.36
C PHE A 297 4.31 0.16 20.08
N PRO A 298 4.79 1.42 20.08
CA PRO A 298 4.99 2.17 18.85
C PRO A 298 6.05 1.57 17.93
N SER A 299 7.14 0.98 18.45
CA SER A 299 8.11 0.24 17.62
C SER A 299 7.51 -1.02 16.97
N LEU A 300 6.64 -1.76 17.67
CA LEU A 300 5.92 -2.93 17.15
C LEU A 300 4.96 -2.50 16.04
N THR A 301 4.17 -1.44 16.30
CA THR A 301 3.29 -0.81 15.31
C THR A 301 4.07 -0.35 14.09
N ALA A 302 5.21 0.32 14.26
CA ALA A 302 6.07 0.77 13.18
C ALA A 302 6.63 -0.39 12.33
N ASN A 303 7.06 -1.49 12.96
CA ASN A 303 7.58 -2.67 12.27
C ASN A 303 6.49 -3.42 11.49
N ILE A 304 5.27 -3.52 12.03
CA ILE A 304 4.11 -4.05 11.28
C ILE A 304 3.82 -3.12 10.09
N SER A 305 3.86 -1.81 10.30
CA SER A 305 3.52 -0.81 9.28
C SER A 305 4.52 -0.78 8.14
N PHE A 306 5.81 -0.99 8.41
CA PHE A 306 6.87 -1.11 7.41
C PHE A 306 6.48 -2.08 6.27
N TRP A 307 5.87 -3.21 6.63
CA TRP A 307 5.40 -4.24 5.70
C TRP A 307 3.89 -4.22 5.41
N ALA A 308 3.09 -3.42 6.13
CA ALA A 308 1.64 -3.32 5.94
C ALA A 308 1.22 -2.91 4.52
N THR A 309 2.05 -2.13 3.84
CA THR A 309 1.91 -1.83 2.41
C THR A 309 1.87 -3.11 1.58
N VAL A 310 2.90 -3.96 1.71
CA VAL A 310 3.01 -5.24 1.00
C VAL A 310 1.92 -6.20 1.45
N ALA A 311 1.60 -6.25 2.76
CA ALA A 311 0.57 -7.13 3.29
C ALA A 311 -0.85 -6.84 2.76
N LEU A 312 -1.19 -5.57 2.48
CA LEU A 312 -2.44 -5.24 1.81
C LEU A 312 -2.44 -5.67 0.34
N ASN A 313 -1.38 -5.36 -0.41
CA ASN A 313 -1.35 -5.62 -1.86
C ASN A 313 -0.76 -6.98 -2.24
N ILE A 314 -0.57 -7.89 -1.27
CA ILE A 314 -0.03 -9.23 -1.50
C ILE A 314 -0.80 -10.06 -2.56
N PRO A 315 -2.13 -9.87 -2.82
CA PRO A 315 -2.80 -10.44 -4.00
C PRO A 315 -2.09 -10.21 -5.34
N ASP A 316 -1.43 -9.06 -5.51
CA ASP A 316 -0.69 -8.72 -6.73
C ASP A 316 0.45 -9.71 -7.02
N PHE A 317 0.95 -10.41 -5.99
CA PHE A 317 1.95 -11.47 -6.09
C PHE A 317 1.32 -12.87 -5.98
N THR A 318 0.41 -13.08 -5.02
CA THR A 318 -0.17 -14.41 -4.75
C THR A 318 -1.10 -14.91 -5.85
N ARG A 319 -1.60 -14.01 -6.71
CA ARG A 319 -2.28 -14.37 -7.97
C ARG A 319 -1.46 -15.24 -8.92
N TYR A 320 -0.13 -15.22 -8.81
CA TYR A 320 0.78 -16.08 -9.60
C TYR A 320 1.17 -17.38 -8.88
N ALA A 321 0.65 -17.66 -7.68
CA ALA A 321 0.96 -18.86 -6.92
C ALA A 321 0.33 -20.13 -7.50
N LYS A 322 1.09 -21.24 -7.49
CA LYS A 322 0.66 -22.59 -7.90
C LYS A 322 -0.42 -23.19 -7.00
N SER A 323 -0.28 -23.05 -5.68
CA SER A 323 -1.24 -23.54 -4.69
C SER A 323 -1.42 -22.56 -3.51
N GLN A 324 -2.52 -22.66 -2.75
CA GLN A 324 -2.64 -21.93 -1.47
C GLN A 324 -1.54 -22.34 -0.48
N LYS A 325 -1.11 -23.60 -0.51
CA LYS A 325 0.03 -24.08 0.29
C LYS A 325 1.33 -23.35 -0.10
N ASP A 326 1.55 -23.11 -1.40
CA ASP A 326 2.71 -22.33 -1.88
C ASP A 326 2.66 -20.89 -1.39
N GLN A 327 1.52 -20.20 -1.45
CA GLN A 327 1.45 -18.81 -0.97
C GLN A 327 1.68 -18.73 0.55
N ILE A 328 1.05 -19.62 1.34
CA ILE A 328 1.25 -19.70 2.80
C ILE A 328 2.72 -19.96 3.15
N ILE A 329 3.37 -20.94 2.51
CA ILE A 329 4.80 -21.25 2.73
C ILE A 329 5.68 -20.06 2.32
N GLY A 330 5.32 -19.37 1.24
CA GLY A 330 6.00 -18.16 0.78
C GLY A 330 6.03 -17.05 1.82
N GLN A 331 4.90 -16.76 2.48
CA GLN A 331 4.83 -15.69 3.48
C GLN A 331 5.63 -16.00 4.76
N ILE A 332 5.84 -17.28 5.10
CA ILE A 332 6.70 -17.68 6.23
C ILE A 332 8.17 -17.26 6.00
N GLY A 333 8.56 -16.99 4.75
CA GLY A 333 9.85 -16.38 4.41
C GLY A 333 10.06 -15.00 5.06
N LEU A 334 9.01 -14.20 5.23
CA LEU A 334 9.13 -12.83 5.77
C LEU A 334 9.75 -12.80 7.18
N PRO A 335 9.17 -13.42 8.24
CA PRO A 335 9.76 -13.39 9.58
C PRO A 335 11.20 -13.93 9.63
N PHE A 336 11.53 -14.93 8.82
CA PHE A 336 12.86 -15.54 8.78
C PHE A 336 13.90 -14.60 8.15
N PHE A 337 13.69 -14.15 6.91
CA PHE A 337 14.65 -13.27 6.23
C PHE A 337 14.73 -11.90 6.91
N MET A 338 13.57 -11.36 7.34
CA MET A 338 13.52 -10.09 8.09
C MET A 338 14.30 -10.20 9.40
N GLY A 339 14.12 -11.26 10.19
CA GLY A 339 14.88 -11.49 11.41
C GLY A 339 16.39 -11.59 11.16
N ALA A 340 16.79 -12.34 10.12
CA ALA A 340 18.20 -12.53 9.75
C ALA A 340 18.88 -11.22 9.29
N PHE A 341 18.24 -10.43 8.43
CA PHE A 341 18.82 -9.15 7.99
C PHE A 341 18.78 -8.08 9.10
N THR A 342 17.72 -8.06 9.89
CA THR A 342 17.59 -7.18 11.07
C THR A 342 18.69 -7.48 12.09
N PHE A 343 19.05 -8.75 12.32
CA PHE A 343 20.20 -9.10 13.15
C PHE A 343 21.49 -8.41 12.66
N VAL A 344 21.75 -8.39 11.35
CA VAL A 344 22.94 -7.71 10.79
C VAL A 344 22.88 -6.21 11.08
N GLY A 345 21.75 -5.54 10.80
CA GLY A 345 21.58 -4.12 11.09
C GLY A 345 21.79 -3.77 12.57
N LEU A 346 21.19 -4.56 13.46
CA LEU A 346 21.33 -4.39 14.91
C LEU A 346 22.75 -4.65 15.41
N ALA A 347 23.40 -5.74 14.95
CA ALA A 347 24.74 -6.11 15.36
C ALA A 347 25.78 -5.08 14.89
N VAL A 348 25.69 -4.63 13.64
CA VAL A 348 26.59 -3.61 13.10
C VAL A 348 26.33 -2.25 13.77
N THR A 349 25.07 -1.80 13.94
CA THR A 349 24.79 -0.53 14.67
C THR A 349 25.21 -0.61 16.14
N SER A 350 25.08 -1.76 16.80
CA SER A 350 25.62 -2.00 18.15
C SER A 350 27.15 -1.86 18.16
N SER A 351 27.86 -2.46 17.19
CA SER A 351 29.32 -2.43 17.09
C SER A 351 29.89 -1.00 17.00
N THR A 352 29.16 -0.06 16.37
CA THR A 352 29.61 1.34 16.23
C THR A 352 29.87 2.02 17.57
N LYS A 353 29.18 1.60 18.64
CA LYS A 353 29.39 2.14 19.99
C LYS A 353 30.78 1.81 20.54
N GLU A 354 31.32 0.64 20.22
CA GLU A 354 32.69 0.24 20.58
C GLU A 354 33.70 0.86 19.58
N ILE A 355 33.45 0.74 18.27
CA ILE A 355 34.40 1.16 17.21
C ILE A 355 34.59 2.68 17.15
N PHE A 356 33.51 3.46 17.32
CA PHE A 356 33.52 4.93 17.17
C PHE A 356 33.08 5.68 18.44
N GLY A 357 32.88 4.98 19.57
CA GLY A 357 32.40 5.56 20.81
C GLY A 357 30.92 6.00 20.82
N ARG A 358 30.18 5.88 19.71
CA ARG A 358 28.80 6.33 19.54
C ARG A 358 27.97 5.39 18.66
N VAL A 359 26.67 5.29 18.93
CA VAL A 359 25.73 4.56 18.07
C VAL A 359 25.54 5.32 16.75
N ILE A 360 25.53 4.60 15.62
CA ILE A 360 25.24 5.13 14.29
C ILE A 360 24.18 4.23 13.63
N SER A 361 22.93 4.69 13.59
CA SER A 361 21.78 3.97 13.03
C SER A 361 21.69 4.05 11.51
N ASN A 362 22.10 5.17 10.91
CA ASN A 362 22.12 5.36 9.47
C ASN A 362 23.36 4.65 8.86
N PRO A 363 23.19 3.62 8.01
CA PRO A 363 24.31 2.86 7.43
C PRO A 363 25.15 3.69 6.45
N ILE A 364 24.56 4.73 5.85
CA ILE A 364 25.23 5.65 4.92
C ILE A 364 26.21 6.52 5.71
N GLN A 365 25.76 7.06 6.85
CA GLN A 365 26.63 7.79 7.77
C GLN A 365 27.74 6.89 8.33
N LEU A 366 27.43 5.62 8.67
CA LEU A 366 28.44 4.64 9.07
C LEU A 366 29.50 4.42 7.99
N LEU A 367 29.10 4.14 6.74
CA LEU A 367 30.04 3.95 5.63
C LEU A 367 30.91 5.21 5.38
N GLY A 368 30.34 6.40 5.57
CA GLY A 368 31.06 7.67 5.56
C GLY A 368 32.02 7.89 6.74
N GLN A 369 31.85 7.17 7.87
CA GLN A 369 32.78 7.17 9.01
C GLN A 369 33.88 6.11 8.90
N ILE A 370 33.60 4.97 8.27
CA ILE A 370 34.62 3.96 7.92
C ILE A 370 35.64 4.57 6.95
N GLY A 371 35.15 5.26 5.92
CA GLY A 371 35.98 6.03 4.99
C GLY A 371 36.95 5.19 4.14
N GLY A 372 37.84 5.89 3.43
CA GLY A 372 38.74 5.30 2.43
C GLY A 372 38.06 5.10 1.07
N LEU A 373 38.84 5.24 -0.01
CA LEU A 373 38.33 5.28 -1.39
C LEU A 373 37.50 4.05 -1.77
N THR A 374 37.99 2.85 -1.44
CA THR A 374 37.31 1.58 -1.72
C THR A 374 35.96 1.49 -1.00
N THR A 375 35.91 1.85 0.28
CA THR A 375 34.67 1.85 1.07
C THR A 375 33.66 2.84 0.48
N THR A 376 34.10 4.06 0.13
CA THR A 376 33.23 5.06 -0.51
C THR A 376 32.65 4.54 -1.82
N ILE A 377 33.48 3.96 -2.70
CA ILE A 377 33.00 3.40 -3.98
C ILE A 377 32.03 2.24 -3.76
N LEU A 378 32.36 1.27 -2.89
CA LEU A 378 31.50 0.12 -2.61
C LEU A 378 30.19 0.52 -1.91
N ALA A 379 30.25 1.47 -0.99
CA ALA A 379 29.08 2.04 -0.33
C ALA A 379 28.12 2.66 -1.36
N ILE A 380 28.65 3.46 -2.29
CA ILE A 380 27.82 4.24 -3.21
C ILE A 380 27.30 3.39 -4.36
N VAL A 381 28.10 2.47 -4.91
CA VAL A 381 27.59 1.46 -5.87
C VAL A 381 26.55 0.56 -5.19
N GLY A 382 26.82 0.10 -3.97
CA GLY A 382 25.92 -0.74 -3.18
C GLY A 382 24.58 -0.07 -2.84
N ILE A 383 24.62 1.09 -2.19
CA ILE A 383 23.43 1.86 -1.81
C ILE A 383 22.67 2.28 -3.06
N SER A 384 23.33 2.81 -4.10
CA SER A 384 22.63 3.21 -5.33
C SER A 384 21.91 2.02 -5.96
N LEU A 385 22.54 0.84 -6.00
CA LEU A 385 21.95 -0.37 -6.57
C LEU A 385 20.79 -0.91 -5.72
N ALA A 386 20.94 -0.91 -4.39
CA ALA A 386 19.89 -1.29 -3.43
C ALA A 386 18.67 -0.39 -3.60
N THR A 387 18.88 0.92 -3.53
CA THR A 387 17.85 1.94 -3.64
C THR A 387 17.18 1.89 -5.01
N ILE A 388 17.93 1.87 -6.12
CA ILE A 388 17.34 1.80 -7.47
C ILE A 388 16.45 0.57 -7.64
N THR A 389 16.87 -0.60 -7.16
CA THR A 389 16.06 -1.83 -7.32
C THR A 389 14.88 -1.90 -6.36
N THR A 390 15.12 -1.73 -5.06
CA THR A 390 14.05 -1.75 -4.03
C THR A 390 12.99 -0.69 -4.31
N ASN A 391 13.42 0.54 -4.63
CA ASN A 391 12.50 1.66 -4.79
C ASN A 391 11.61 1.50 -6.03
N ILE A 392 12.18 1.07 -7.15
CA ILE A 392 11.41 0.89 -8.37
C ILE A 392 10.45 -0.31 -8.20
N ALA A 393 10.90 -1.44 -7.67
CA ALA A 393 10.08 -2.63 -7.48
C ALA A 393 8.91 -2.41 -6.48
N ALA A 394 9.20 -1.92 -5.28
CA ALA A 394 8.23 -1.82 -4.19
C ALA A 394 7.36 -0.54 -4.24
N ASN A 395 7.96 0.58 -4.64
CA ASN A 395 7.36 1.91 -4.44
C ASN A 395 6.88 2.59 -5.71
N VAL A 396 7.36 2.21 -6.90
CA VAL A 396 6.85 2.78 -8.18
C VAL A 396 5.67 1.98 -8.72
N VAL A 397 5.74 0.64 -8.71
CA VAL A 397 4.74 -0.22 -9.38
C VAL A 397 3.34 -0.04 -8.80
N ALA A 398 3.16 -0.20 -7.48
CA ALA A 398 1.83 -0.13 -6.87
C ALA A 398 1.14 1.25 -7.04
N PRO A 399 1.82 2.41 -6.85
CA PRO A 399 1.22 3.70 -7.13
C PRO A 399 0.94 3.95 -8.62
N ALA A 400 1.83 3.53 -9.52
CA ALA A 400 1.59 3.65 -10.97
C ALA A 400 0.34 2.85 -11.38
N ASN A 401 0.21 1.60 -10.92
CA ASN A 401 -0.93 0.73 -11.23
C ASN A 401 -2.24 1.24 -10.60
N ALA A 402 -2.19 1.85 -9.41
CA ALA A 402 -3.35 2.50 -8.80
C ALA A 402 -3.84 3.72 -9.62
N LEU A 403 -2.92 4.52 -10.18
CA LEU A 403 -3.26 5.63 -11.06
C LEU A 403 -3.81 5.16 -12.42
N VAL A 404 -3.27 4.06 -12.97
CA VAL A 404 -3.83 3.39 -14.15
C VAL A 404 -5.26 2.91 -13.86
N ASN A 405 -5.51 2.17 -12.77
CA ASN A 405 -6.87 1.72 -12.39
C ASN A 405 -7.84 2.88 -12.13
N LEU A 406 -7.37 4.03 -11.64
CA LEU A 406 -8.21 5.22 -11.42
C LEU A 406 -8.75 5.81 -12.73
N SER A 407 -7.93 5.84 -13.79
CA SER A 407 -8.30 6.43 -15.07
C SER A 407 -7.40 5.94 -16.21
N PRO A 408 -7.66 4.74 -16.78
CA PRO A 408 -6.80 4.13 -17.81
C PRO A 408 -6.58 5.03 -19.04
N SER A 409 -7.58 5.86 -19.38
CA SER A 409 -7.54 6.83 -20.48
C SER A 409 -6.67 8.07 -20.24
N LYS A 410 -6.06 8.22 -19.06
CA LYS A 410 -5.22 9.38 -18.69
C LYS A 410 -3.83 8.98 -18.19
N PHE A 411 -3.73 7.87 -17.46
CA PHE A 411 -2.48 7.39 -16.88
C PHE A 411 -1.97 6.17 -17.61
N THR A 412 -0.79 6.30 -18.21
CA THR A 412 0.09 5.18 -18.54
C THR A 412 0.98 4.87 -17.34
N PHE A 413 1.59 3.68 -17.28
CA PHE A 413 2.58 3.34 -16.25
C PHE A 413 3.69 4.41 -16.12
N ARG A 414 4.22 4.92 -17.24
CA ARG A 414 5.24 6.00 -17.25
C ARG A 414 4.74 7.29 -16.61
N ASN A 415 3.51 7.72 -16.94
CA ASN A 415 2.92 8.94 -16.38
C ASN A 415 2.61 8.78 -14.88
N GLY A 416 2.10 7.60 -14.48
CA GLY A 416 1.87 7.24 -13.09
C GLY A 416 3.17 7.25 -12.29
N ALA A 417 4.23 6.61 -12.80
CA ALA A 417 5.55 6.58 -12.17
C ALA A 417 6.19 7.97 -12.02
N PHE A 418 6.06 8.84 -13.02
CA PHE A 418 6.52 10.24 -12.92
C PHE A 418 5.76 11.01 -11.82
N LEU A 419 4.43 10.85 -11.72
CA LEU A 419 3.64 11.47 -10.67
C LEU A 419 4.01 10.93 -9.28
N THR A 420 4.23 9.62 -9.14
CA THR A 420 4.75 8.98 -7.92
C THR A 420 6.07 9.61 -7.48
N ALA A 421 7.00 9.78 -8.42
CA ALA A 421 8.30 10.36 -8.15
C ALA A 421 8.22 11.84 -7.74
N LEU A 422 7.34 12.63 -8.37
CA LEU A 422 7.08 14.01 -8.01
C LEU A 422 6.44 14.14 -6.61
N LEU A 423 5.46 13.30 -6.30
CA LEU A 423 4.83 13.24 -4.97
C LEU A 423 5.83 12.82 -3.88
N GLY A 424 6.80 11.97 -4.19
CA GLY A 424 7.89 11.62 -3.26
C GLY A 424 8.77 12.81 -2.83
N ILE A 425 8.86 13.87 -3.64
CA ILE A 425 9.50 15.14 -3.23
C ILE A 425 8.59 15.89 -2.23
N ALA A 426 7.28 15.91 -2.48
CA ALA A 426 6.30 16.62 -1.64
C ALA A 426 6.19 16.02 -0.22
N PHE A 427 6.54 14.75 -0.03
CA PHE A 427 6.65 14.09 1.28
C PHE A 427 7.82 14.60 2.15
N GLN A 428 8.75 15.38 1.60
CA GLN A 428 9.91 15.95 2.30
C GLN A 428 10.70 14.88 3.10
N PRO A 429 11.18 13.80 2.45
CA PRO A 429 11.78 12.63 3.10
C PRO A 429 12.95 12.92 4.04
N TRP A 430 13.72 13.99 3.79
CA TRP A 430 14.77 14.49 4.68
C TRP A 430 14.26 14.88 6.07
N ARG A 431 12.98 15.28 6.22
CA ARG A 431 12.35 15.52 7.54
C ARG A 431 11.95 14.21 8.23
N LEU A 432 11.59 13.18 7.46
CA LEU A 432 11.18 11.86 7.95
C LEU A 432 12.40 11.03 8.43
N LEU A 433 13.53 11.13 7.71
CA LEU A 433 14.80 10.47 8.06
C LEU A 433 15.72 11.32 8.97
N LYS A 434 15.26 12.49 9.44
CA LYS A 434 16.07 13.39 10.30
C LYS A 434 16.48 12.76 11.63
N SER A 435 15.69 11.83 12.16
CA SER A 435 16.00 11.09 13.38
C SER A 435 15.24 9.76 13.41
N SER A 436 15.76 8.82 14.19
CA SER A 436 15.09 7.56 14.53
C SER A 436 13.68 7.76 15.10
N GLU A 437 13.45 8.85 15.86
CA GLU A 437 12.09 9.17 16.33
C GLU A 437 11.17 9.60 15.18
N SER A 438 11.62 10.46 14.26
CA SER A 438 10.82 10.89 13.10
C SER A 438 10.46 9.70 12.20
N PHE A 439 11.40 8.78 11.98
CA PHE A 439 11.17 7.59 11.16
C PHE A 439 10.17 6.61 11.82
N ILE A 440 10.34 6.29 13.10
CA ILE A 440 9.43 5.39 13.82
C ILE A 440 8.06 6.06 14.05
N TYR A 441 8.03 7.21 14.73
CA TYR A 441 6.79 7.80 15.24
C TYR A 441 6.07 8.70 14.25
N THR A 442 6.75 9.36 13.31
CA THR A 442 6.08 10.28 12.37
C THR A 442 5.80 9.62 11.02
N TRP A 443 6.72 8.82 10.49
CA TRP A 443 6.52 8.09 9.24
C TRP A 443 5.76 6.76 9.46
N LEU A 444 6.40 5.76 10.07
CA LEU A 444 5.88 4.39 10.10
C LEU A 444 4.57 4.25 10.89
N VAL A 445 4.52 4.78 12.11
CA VAL A 445 3.27 4.83 12.89
C VAL A 445 2.23 5.74 12.21
N GLY A 446 2.68 6.83 11.57
CA GLY A 446 1.81 7.83 10.97
C GLY A 446 0.95 7.29 9.82
N TYR A 447 1.54 6.60 8.85
CA TYR A 447 0.75 6.00 7.77
C TYR A 447 0.02 4.71 8.17
N SER A 448 0.39 4.08 9.29
CA SER A 448 -0.32 2.90 9.82
C SER A 448 -1.81 3.17 10.01
N ALA A 449 -2.13 4.41 10.38
CA ALA A 449 -3.48 4.95 10.51
C ALA A 449 -4.32 4.82 9.24
N LEU A 450 -3.69 4.91 8.07
CA LEU A 450 -4.35 4.86 6.76
C LEU A 450 -4.53 3.43 6.24
N LEU A 451 -3.62 2.53 6.62
CA LEU A 451 -3.56 1.17 6.07
C LEU A 451 -4.27 0.13 6.95
N GLY A 452 -4.25 0.29 8.27
CA GLY A 452 -4.99 -0.57 9.19
C GLY A 452 -6.50 -0.67 8.88
N PRO A 453 -7.23 0.45 8.64
CA PRO A 453 -8.64 0.42 8.29
C PRO A 453 -8.94 -0.49 7.09
N ILE A 454 -8.10 -0.40 6.06
CA ILE A 454 -8.27 -1.09 4.77
C ILE A 454 -8.17 -2.61 4.98
N GLY A 455 -7.17 -3.07 5.73
CA GLY A 455 -6.98 -4.48 6.04
C GLY A 455 -8.11 -5.05 6.89
N GLY A 456 -8.54 -4.30 7.91
CA GLY A 456 -9.66 -4.69 8.77
C GLY A 456 -10.97 -4.84 7.98
N ILE A 457 -11.28 -3.89 7.10
CA ILE A 457 -12.49 -3.93 6.27
C ILE A 457 -12.43 -5.10 5.27
N ILE A 458 -11.36 -5.25 4.50
CA ILE A 458 -11.26 -6.29 3.45
C ILE A 458 -11.32 -7.70 4.05
N LEU A 459 -10.66 -7.93 5.19
CA LEU A 459 -10.65 -9.25 5.82
C LEU A 459 -12.00 -9.60 6.46
N VAL A 460 -12.69 -8.64 7.09
CA VAL A 460 -14.08 -8.83 7.56
C VAL A 460 -15.02 -9.09 6.38
N ASP A 461 -14.88 -8.32 5.30
CA ASP A 461 -15.71 -8.43 4.12
C ASP A 461 -15.60 -9.80 3.47
N TYR A 462 -14.38 -10.26 3.20
CA TYR A 462 -14.12 -11.53 2.55
C TYR A 462 -14.44 -12.72 3.46
N TYR A 463 -13.94 -12.76 4.70
CA TYR A 463 -14.08 -13.95 5.56
C TYR A 463 -15.41 -14.00 6.33
N LEU A 464 -15.92 -12.89 6.88
CA LEU A 464 -17.09 -12.91 7.78
C LEU A 464 -18.40 -12.64 7.04
N LEU A 465 -18.44 -11.65 6.14
CA LEU A 465 -19.65 -11.32 5.39
C LEU A 465 -19.81 -12.26 4.19
N LYS A 466 -18.85 -12.23 3.26
CA LYS A 466 -18.88 -12.99 2.00
C LYS A 466 -18.42 -14.45 2.12
N LYS A 467 -17.96 -14.89 3.30
CA LYS A 467 -17.60 -16.29 3.63
C LYS A 467 -16.67 -16.95 2.62
N MET A 468 -15.64 -16.22 2.19
CA MET A 468 -14.69 -16.62 1.15
C MET A 468 -15.39 -17.01 -0.17
N ASN A 469 -16.42 -16.29 -0.57
CA ASN A 469 -17.10 -16.46 -1.85
C ASN A 469 -17.25 -15.12 -2.59
N LEU A 470 -16.52 -14.97 -3.69
CA LEU A 470 -16.61 -13.83 -4.61
C LEU A 470 -17.10 -14.32 -5.97
N ASP A 471 -18.16 -13.72 -6.49
CA ASP A 471 -18.40 -13.68 -7.92
C ASP A 471 -17.28 -12.83 -8.55
N VAL A 472 -16.50 -13.41 -9.46
CA VAL A 472 -15.37 -12.72 -10.11
C VAL A 472 -15.86 -11.83 -11.26
N ALA A 473 -16.83 -12.27 -12.04
CA ALA A 473 -17.33 -11.51 -13.20
C ALA A 473 -17.91 -10.16 -12.76
N GLN A 474 -18.69 -10.15 -11.67
CA GLN A 474 -19.24 -8.92 -11.11
C GLN A 474 -18.17 -7.90 -10.66
N LEU A 475 -16.92 -8.32 -10.35
CA LEU A 475 -15.81 -7.39 -10.01
C LEU A 475 -15.31 -6.59 -11.23
N TYR A 476 -15.71 -6.95 -12.45
CA TYR A 476 -15.36 -6.28 -13.70
C TYR A 476 -16.59 -5.69 -14.42
N SER A 477 -17.74 -5.55 -13.73
CA SER A 477 -18.96 -4.97 -14.30
C SER A 477 -19.34 -3.63 -13.64
N SER A 478 -19.51 -2.58 -14.44
CA SER A 478 -20.15 -1.32 -13.98
C SER A 478 -21.68 -1.38 -13.97
N SER A 479 -22.30 -2.55 -14.13
CA SER A 479 -23.76 -2.70 -14.15
C SER A 479 -24.39 -2.12 -12.88
N PRO A 480 -25.38 -1.20 -12.97
CA PRO A 480 -26.12 -0.70 -11.80
C PRO A 480 -26.94 -1.77 -11.04
N ARG A 481 -26.97 -3.00 -11.55
CA ARG A 481 -27.58 -4.17 -10.89
C ARG A 481 -26.54 -5.18 -10.39
N GLY A 482 -25.25 -4.90 -10.55
CA GLY A 482 -24.15 -5.80 -10.19
C GLY A 482 -23.84 -5.80 -8.70
N ASP A 483 -23.40 -6.95 -8.20
CA ASP A 483 -23.22 -7.27 -6.78
C ASP A 483 -22.30 -6.34 -5.99
N TYR A 484 -21.41 -5.61 -6.68
CA TYR A 484 -20.47 -4.66 -6.08
C TYR A 484 -20.66 -3.22 -6.58
N TYR A 485 -21.80 -2.91 -7.20
CA TYR A 485 -22.12 -1.54 -7.59
C TYR A 485 -22.48 -0.68 -6.38
N TYR A 486 -23.10 -1.26 -5.34
CA TYR A 486 -23.56 -0.56 -4.14
C TYR A 486 -24.30 0.76 -4.49
N TRP A 487 -23.98 1.88 -3.85
CA TRP A 487 -24.58 3.17 -4.16
C TRP A 487 -23.70 3.94 -5.17
N GLY A 488 -24.07 3.88 -6.45
CA GLY A 488 -23.40 4.64 -7.52
C GLY A 488 -21.94 4.24 -7.79
N GLY A 489 -21.54 3.04 -7.41
CA GLY A 489 -20.17 2.53 -7.43
C GLY A 489 -19.45 2.50 -6.07
N TYR A 490 -20.10 2.95 -4.98
CA TYR A 490 -19.48 3.11 -3.66
C TYR A 490 -20.24 2.35 -2.57
N ASN A 491 -19.53 1.50 -1.81
CA ASN A 491 -20.03 1.02 -0.53
C ASN A 491 -19.84 2.13 0.53
N LEU A 492 -20.92 2.82 0.86
CA LEU A 492 -20.91 3.88 1.87
C LEU A 492 -20.59 3.34 3.28
N VAL A 493 -20.95 2.08 3.58
CA VAL A 493 -20.64 1.44 4.86
C VAL A 493 -19.13 1.24 5.02
N ALA A 494 -18.45 0.75 3.97
CA ALA A 494 -17.00 0.61 3.96
C ALA A 494 -16.28 1.96 4.11
N ILE A 495 -16.74 2.99 3.38
CA ILE A 495 -16.18 4.35 3.45
C ILE A 495 -16.40 4.99 4.83
N SER A 496 -17.60 4.86 5.42
CA SER A 496 -17.87 5.36 6.78
C SER A 496 -17.03 4.64 7.82
N ALA A 497 -16.91 3.31 7.77
CA ALA A 497 -16.10 2.54 8.70
C ALA A 497 -14.60 2.90 8.60
N LEU A 498 -14.10 3.13 7.38
CA LEU A 498 -12.74 3.60 7.12
C LEU A 498 -12.48 4.96 7.79
N ILE A 499 -13.36 5.94 7.53
CA ILE A 499 -13.21 7.30 8.07
C ILE A 499 -13.30 7.29 9.61
N ILE A 500 -14.32 6.64 10.17
CA ILE A 500 -14.58 6.66 11.61
C ILE A 500 -13.46 5.96 12.39
N GLY A 501 -12.89 4.87 11.86
CA GLY A 501 -11.73 4.20 12.48
C GLY A 501 -10.46 5.07 12.48
N MET A 502 -10.24 5.90 11.45
CA MET A 502 -9.10 6.83 11.39
C MET A 502 -9.21 8.01 12.36
N LEU A 503 -10.41 8.55 12.61
CA LEU A 503 -10.61 9.81 13.35
C LEU A 503 -9.87 9.87 14.72
N PRO A 504 -9.89 8.84 15.59
CA PRO A 504 -9.21 8.90 16.91
C PRO A 504 -7.68 8.98 16.84
N VAL A 505 -7.07 8.61 15.70
CA VAL A 505 -5.62 8.59 15.50
C VAL A 505 -5.09 9.95 15.03
N ILE A 506 -5.91 10.73 14.30
CA ILE A 506 -5.51 11.99 13.67
C ILE A 506 -4.94 13.01 14.67
N PRO A 507 -5.49 13.23 15.89
CA PRO A 507 -4.92 14.17 16.84
C PRO A 507 -3.49 13.82 17.29
N GLY A 508 -3.18 12.53 17.44
CA GLY A 508 -1.81 12.08 17.75
C GLY A 508 -0.84 12.34 16.60
N LEU A 509 -1.29 12.08 15.35
CA LEU A 509 -0.52 12.38 14.14
C LEU A 509 -0.20 13.88 14.02
N LEU A 510 -1.22 14.74 14.13
CA LEU A 510 -1.06 16.19 14.04
C LEU A 510 -0.14 16.73 15.14
N SER A 511 -0.18 16.13 16.33
CA SER A 511 0.71 16.48 17.45
C SER A 511 2.17 16.06 17.18
N LYS A 512 2.41 14.84 16.65
CA LYS A 512 3.76 14.38 16.26
C LYS A 512 4.35 15.12 15.05
N VAL A 513 3.52 15.59 14.12
CA VAL A 513 3.96 16.47 13.00
C VAL A 513 4.15 17.93 13.46
N GLY A 514 3.70 18.30 14.66
CA GLY A 514 3.84 19.64 15.22
C GLY A 514 2.86 20.68 14.67
N LEU A 515 1.73 20.23 14.08
CA LEU A 515 0.67 21.09 13.54
C LEU A 515 -0.33 21.55 14.62
N VAL A 516 -0.38 20.84 15.75
CA VAL A 516 -1.18 21.19 16.94
C VAL A 516 -0.35 20.97 18.21
N GLY A 517 -0.85 21.42 19.36
CA GLY A 517 -0.22 21.19 20.66
C GLY A 517 -0.17 19.71 21.09
N PRO A 518 0.28 19.41 22.32
CA PRO A 518 0.27 18.05 22.85
C PRO A 518 -1.15 17.49 22.89
N ALA A 519 -1.39 16.38 22.18
CA ALA A 519 -2.66 15.66 22.24
C ALA A 519 -2.84 14.98 23.62
N PRO A 520 -4.08 14.73 24.08
CA PRO A 520 -4.34 13.95 25.29
C PRO A 520 -3.66 12.57 25.24
N GLU A 521 -3.14 12.10 26.38
CA GLU A 521 -2.36 10.86 26.48
C GLU A 521 -3.08 9.64 25.89
N LEU A 522 -4.41 9.55 26.05
CA LEU A 522 -5.24 8.51 25.44
C LEU A 522 -5.13 8.49 23.90
N LEU A 523 -5.12 9.66 23.25
CA LEU A 523 -5.01 9.77 21.79
C LEU A 523 -3.57 9.53 21.32
N ILE A 524 -2.57 9.85 22.13
CA ILE A 524 -1.18 9.44 21.89
C ILE A 524 -1.02 7.92 22.03
N GLY A 525 -1.67 7.29 23.01
CA GLY A 525 -1.69 5.84 23.19
C GLY A 525 -2.38 5.11 22.04
N ILE A 526 -3.52 5.64 21.57
CA ILE A 526 -4.20 5.18 20.36
C ILE A 526 -3.31 5.36 19.11
N TYR A 527 -2.64 6.50 18.97
CA TYR A 527 -1.71 6.75 17.87
C TYR A 527 -0.51 5.77 17.86
N ASN A 528 0.13 5.57 19.00
CA ASN A 528 1.23 4.61 19.15
C ASN A 528 0.81 3.14 18.86
N ASN A 529 -0.49 2.84 18.85
CA ASN A 529 -1.07 1.54 18.49
C ASN A 529 -1.96 1.62 17.24
N ALA A 530 -1.76 2.64 16.39
CA ALA A 530 -2.69 3.01 15.33
C ALA A 530 -3.02 1.87 14.38
N TRP A 531 -2.06 1.02 13.97
CA TRP A 531 -2.33 -0.17 13.17
C TRP A 531 -3.43 -1.05 13.80
N PHE A 532 -3.22 -1.51 15.04
CA PHE A 532 -4.15 -2.41 15.73
C PHE A 532 -5.50 -1.73 15.97
N PHE A 533 -5.48 -0.49 16.47
CA PHE A 533 -6.71 0.25 16.78
C PHE A 533 -7.57 0.43 15.53
N THR A 534 -6.99 0.91 14.43
CA THR A 534 -7.73 1.20 13.20
C THR A 534 -8.19 -0.07 12.46
N PHE A 535 -7.36 -1.11 12.45
CA PHE A 535 -7.69 -2.41 11.86
C PHE A 535 -8.90 -3.04 12.55
N PHE A 536 -8.87 -3.17 13.89
CA PHE A 536 -9.98 -3.78 14.61
C PHE A 536 -11.21 -2.88 14.66
N SER A 537 -11.07 -1.55 14.85
CA SER A 537 -12.24 -0.65 14.91
C SER A 537 -12.95 -0.52 13.57
N SER A 538 -12.24 -0.35 12.45
CA SER A 538 -12.86 -0.24 11.12
C SER A 538 -13.48 -1.57 10.68
N GLY A 539 -12.79 -2.69 10.92
CA GLY A 539 -13.33 -4.02 10.61
C GLY A 539 -14.60 -4.33 11.40
N PHE A 540 -14.58 -4.08 12.72
CA PHE A 540 -15.75 -4.31 13.60
C PHE A 540 -16.93 -3.38 13.27
N LEU A 541 -16.66 -2.11 13.00
CA LEU A 541 -17.69 -1.14 12.61
C LEU A 541 -18.30 -1.48 11.24
N TYR A 542 -17.48 -1.88 10.27
CA TYR A 542 -17.94 -2.37 8.98
C TYR A 542 -18.82 -3.62 9.12
N TRP A 543 -18.38 -4.60 9.91
CA TRP A 543 -19.15 -5.82 10.21
C TRP A 543 -20.54 -5.50 10.76
N ILE A 544 -20.62 -4.69 11.81
CA ILE A 544 -21.89 -4.30 12.45
C ILE A 544 -22.80 -3.58 11.44
N LEU A 545 -22.28 -2.57 10.73
CA LEU A 545 -23.08 -1.75 9.85
C LEU A 545 -23.62 -2.57 8.65
N SER A 546 -22.80 -3.40 7.99
CA SER A 546 -23.27 -4.24 6.88
C SER A 546 -24.23 -5.36 7.33
N CYS A 547 -24.13 -5.82 8.59
CA CYS A 547 -25.14 -6.69 9.20
C CYS A 547 -26.47 -5.95 9.45
N LEU A 548 -26.44 -4.67 9.84
CA LEU A 548 -27.63 -3.85 10.10
C LEU A 548 -28.33 -3.36 8.81
N THR A 549 -27.56 -2.97 7.78
CA THR A 549 -28.11 -2.51 6.49
C THR A 549 -28.67 -3.65 5.64
N GLY A 550 -28.31 -4.90 5.93
CA GLY A 550 -28.84 -6.08 5.24
C GLY A 550 -28.15 -6.39 3.91
N GLU A 551 -26.95 -5.86 3.65
CA GLU A 551 -26.11 -6.15 2.46
C GLU A 551 -25.77 -7.65 2.27
N ASN A 552 -26.10 -8.47 3.25
CA ASN A 552 -25.93 -9.93 3.29
C ASN A 552 -27.15 -10.73 2.78
N LYS A 553 -28.28 -10.10 2.41
CA LYS A 553 -29.59 -10.78 2.24
C LYS A 553 -30.00 -11.18 0.81
N GLY A 554 -29.11 -11.15 -0.18
CA GLY A 554 -29.41 -11.73 -1.50
C GLY A 554 -28.19 -11.82 -2.41
N ARG A 555 -27.62 -13.02 -2.56
CA ARG A 555 -26.60 -13.35 -3.55
C ARG A 555 -26.78 -14.78 -4.08
N SER A 556 -26.77 -14.93 -5.40
CA SER A 556 -26.79 -16.19 -6.16
C SER A 556 -26.32 -15.85 -7.58
N GLN A 557 -25.55 -16.68 -8.29
CA GLN A 557 -25.31 -18.12 -8.12
C GLN A 557 -23.82 -18.44 -7.85
N ILE A 558 -23.47 -19.73 -7.90
CA ILE A 558 -22.12 -20.24 -7.69
C ILE A 558 -21.35 -20.18 -9.02
N ILE A 559 -20.12 -19.67 -8.99
CA ILE A 559 -19.09 -19.92 -10.00
C ILE A 559 -17.98 -20.71 -9.30
N GLU A 560 -17.50 -21.80 -9.90
CA GLU A 560 -16.41 -22.59 -9.32
C GLU A 560 -15.11 -21.75 -9.27
N PRO A 561 -14.27 -21.88 -8.23
CA PRO A 561 -12.99 -21.21 -8.19
C PRO A 561 -12.10 -21.71 -9.34
N LEU A 562 -11.17 -20.87 -9.83
CA LEU A 562 -10.22 -21.18 -10.92
C LEU A 562 -9.11 -22.18 -10.52
N TYR A 563 -9.45 -23.15 -9.66
CA TYR A 563 -8.59 -24.24 -9.22
C TYR A 563 -9.05 -25.56 -9.83
N PRO A 564 -8.14 -26.41 -10.33
CA PRO A 564 -8.44 -27.84 -10.36
C PRO A 564 -8.66 -28.31 -8.91
N SER A 565 -9.80 -28.93 -8.66
CA SER A 565 -10.12 -29.53 -7.36
C SER A 565 -9.13 -30.64 -7.06
N THR A 566 -8.24 -30.41 -6.09
CA THR A 566 -7.23 -31.37 -5.65
C THR A 566 -7.77 -32.18 -4.47
N SER A 567 -7.97 -33.48 -4.72
CA SER A 567 -8.25 -34.53 -3.74
C SER A 567 -7.00 -34.86 -2.91
#